data_AF-A0A7V1STM1-F1
#
_entry.id   AF-A0A7V1STM1-F1
#
_cell.length_a   1.000
_cell.length_b   1.000
_cell.length_c   1.000
_cell.angle_alpha   90.00
_cell.angle_beta   90.00
_cell.angle_gamma   90.00
#
_symmetry.space_group_name_H-M   'P 1'
#
loop_
_entity.id
_entity.type
_entity.pdbx_description
1 polymer ?
#
loop_
_entity_poly.entity_id
_entity_poly.type
_entity_poly.pdbx_seq_one_letter_code
_entity_poly.pdbx_strand_id
1 'polypeptide(L)'
;MEKFDYREALKNIPHKPGVYQYWDANNELIYIGKAKDLRNRVGSYFNKDTQINAKTRVLVSKIRKITFTIVDTEVDAWLLENSMIKKHQPRYNVMLKDDKTYPWIIIKNENFPRIYWTRRIIKDGSKYLGPYASVSMMHTILGLIKETYPLRTCNLALTRENIDKGKFKVCLEYQLGNCKGPCQNFQSEQDYDRNISEITDVLNGKIGNVVRNLKRDIDEAVADLNFELAHRLKRKSDLLENYQSKSTVVNSSITDVDVFSIASEEKYAFVNYLKVMNGTIIQTQTIELKKRLDESDEELLEIAISEFRSRYNSTSKEIIVPFNIDLEDTRIKFTVPKLGEKRKLLDLSQKNVQFFKKEKIDQYEKLNPEVRTERLLSQMMKDLRMNQLPRHIECFDNSNFQGKYPVSAIVVFRDAKPSKKDYRFFNVKTVEGPNDFATMEEAVYRRYRRVLDEDTGLPQLIIIDGGKGQLSSAMKSLKLLGIDKQVTVIGIAKRLEELYYPGDQYPMYLDKKSETLKIIQQLRDEAHRFGITAHRKKRDKGTLATELELIDGVGKTTAEKLLKYFKSVKKIREATEAELQEVVNLKQAKAITAYFNPAVSEQKAGGLLP
;
A
#
# COMPACT_ATOMS: atom_id res chain seq x y z
N MET A 1 -29.75 -28.37 -19.64
CA MET A 1 -28.61 -27.83 -20.42
C MET A 1 -27.71 -28.98 -20.77
N GLU A 2 -27.57 -29.29 -22.06
CA GLU A 2 -26.70 -30.36 -22.53
C GLU A 2 -25.27 -30.15 -22.02
N LYS A 3 -24.67 -31.25 -21.55
CA LYS A 3 -23.32 -31.28 -21.01
C LYS A 3 -22.38 -31.19 -22.20
N PHE A 4 -21.56 -30.14 -22.29
CA PHE A 4 -20.58 -29.99 -23.36
C PHE A 4 -19.66 -31.22 -23.42
N ASP A 5 -19.67 -31.94 -24.56
CA ASP A 5 -18.79 -33.10 -24.76
C ASP A 5 -17.39 -32.64 -25.16
N TYR A 6 -16.59 -32.35 -24.15
CA TYR A 6 -15.19 -31.96 -24.30
C TYR A 6 -14.33 -33.07 -24.95
N ARG A 7 -14.73 -34.35 -24.90
CA ARG A 7 -13.94 -35.47 -25.45
C ARG A 7 -13.99 -35.46 -26.97
N GLU A 8 -15.13 -35.12 -27.55
CA GLU A 8 -15.26 -34.96 -28.99
C GLU A 8 -14.48 -33.74 -29.48
N ALA A 9 -14.56 -32.62 -28.76
CA ALA A 9 -13.79 -31.42 -29.08
C ALA A 9 -12.27 -31.68 -29.03
N LEU A 10 -11.78 -32.44 -28.05
CA LEU A 10 -10.36 -32.82 -27.94
C LEU A 10 -9.87 -33.69 -29.11
N LYS A 11 -10.73 -34.48 -29.74
CA LYS A 11 -10.33 -35.30 -30.89
C LYS A 11 -9.87 -34.44 -32.06
N ASN A 12 -10.52 -33.29 -32.26
CA ASN A 12 -10.28 -32.37 -33.37
C ASN A 12 -9.09 -31.41 -33.14
N ILE A 13 -8.47 -31.44 -31.97
CA ILE A 13 -7.33 -30.58 -31.62
C ILE A 13 -6.01 -31.32 -31.92
N PRO A 14 -5.10 -30.73 -32.73
CA PRO A 14 -3.83 -31.35 -33.09
C PRO A 14 -2.78 -31.23 -31.97
N HIS A 15 -1.81 -32.15 -31.99
CA HIS A 15 -0.60 -32.09 -31.16
C HIS A 15 0.44 -31.13 -31.77
N LYS A 16 0.10 -29.85 -31.81
CA LYS A 16 0.96 -28.76 -32.31
C LYS A 16 0.91 -27.56 -31.37
N PRO A 17 1.94 -26.69 -31.39
CA PRO A 17 1.91 -25.45 -30.64
C PRO A 17 0.86 -24.49 -31.22
N GLY A 18 0.25 -23.70 -30.35
CA GLY A 18 -0.87 -22.86 -30.75
C GLY A 18 -1.52 -22.08 -29.62
N VAL A 19 -2.51 -21.29 -30.01
CA VAL A 19 -3.40 -20.54 -29.11
C VAL A 19 -4.77 -21.19 -29.15
N TYR A 20 -5.35 -21.50 -27.99
CA TYR A 20 -6.72 -21.97 -27.86
C TYR A 20 -7.63 -20.91 -27.23
N GLN A 21 -8.92 -21.03 -27.48
CA GLN A 21 -9.95 -20.07 -27.12
C GLN A 21 -11.16 -20.81 -26.57
N TYR A 22 -11.70 -20.34 -25.47
CA TYR A 22 -12.92 -20.87 -24.86
C TYR A 22 -14.07 -19.88 -24.99
N TRP A 23 -15.21 -20.40 -25.43
CA TRP A 23 -16.44 -19.66 -25.65
C TRP A 23 -17.55 -20.19 -24.76
N ASP A 24 -18.43 -19.31 -24.30
CA ASP A 24 -19.58 -19.68 -23.47
C ASP A 24 -20.86 -19.99 -24.28
N ALA A 25 -21.97 -20.21 -23.58
CA ALA A 25 -23.27 -20.53 -24.20
C ALA A 25 -23.85 -19.38 -25.04
N ASN A 26 -23.40 -18.14 -24.81
CA ASN A 26 -23.84 -16.96 -25.53
C ASN A 26 -22.89 -16.63 -26.70
N ASN A 27 -21.95 -17.52 -27.04
CA ASN A 27 -20.85 -17.26 -27.98
C ASN A 27 -19.98 -16.05 -27.58
N GLU A 28 -19.79 -15.80 -26.28
CA GLU A 28 -18.80 -14.82 -25.80
C GLU A 28 -17.43 -15.49 -25.58
N LEU A 29 -16.35 -14.85 -26.02
CA LEU A 29 -14.98 -15.31 -25.78
C LEU A 29 -14.61 -15.04 -24.31
N ILE A 30 -14.48 -16.10 -23.54
CA ILE A 30 -14.28 -16.00 -22.08
C ILE A 30 -12.82 -16.21 -21.65
N TYR A 31 -12.03 -16.94 -22.44
CA TYR A 31 -10.62 -17.22 -22.16
C TYR A 31 -9.81 -17.49 -23.43
N ILE A 32 -8.55 -17.07 -23.43
CA ILE A 32 -7.53 -17.35 -24.44
C ILE A 32 -6.31 -17.93 -23.70
N GLY A 33 -5.68 -18.98 -24.23
CA GLY A 33 -4.45 -19.51 -23.67
C GLY A 33 -3.46 -20.02 -24.72
N LYS A 34 -2.17 -20.04 -24.40
CA LYS A 34 -1.12 -20.69 -25.20
C LYS A 34 -0.88 -22.14 -24.81
N ALA A 35 -0.36 -22.93 -25.74
CA ALA A 35 0.10 -24.29 -25.49
C ALA A 35 1.27 -24.67 -26.41
N LYS A 36 2.26 -25.39 -25.85
CA LYS A 36 3.26 -26.15 -26.63
C LYS A 36 2.62 -27.32 -27.38
N ASP A 37 1.66 -27.97 -26.73
CA ASP A 37 0.79 -28.98 -27.33
C ASP A 37 -0.66 -28.63 -26.99
N LEU A 38 -1.40 -28.15 -28.00
CA LEU A 38 -2.80 -27.73 -27.86
C LEU A 38 -3.68 -28.82 -27.24
N ARG A 39 -3.53 -30.08 -27.66
CA ARG A 39 -4.40 -31.16 -27.22
C ARG A 39 -4.15 -31.53 -25.77
N ASN A 40 -2.89 -31.65 -25.38
CA ASN A 40 -2.50 -31.98 -24.01
C ASN A 40 -2.88 -30.85 -23.05
N ARG A 41 -2.63 -29.58 -23.44
CA ARG A 41 -2.95 -28.42 -22.61
C ARG A 41 -4.45 -28.21 -22.46
N VAL A 42 -5.24 -28.30 -23.53
CA VAL A 42 -6.70 -28.19 -23.43
C VAL A 42 -7.26 -29.36 -22.61
N GLY A 43 -6.72 -30.57 -22.80
CA GLY A 43 -7.12 -31.76 -22.04
C GLY A 43 -6.90 -31.62 -20.54
N SER A 44 -5.81 -30.97 -20.11
CA SER A 44 -5.50 -30.81 -18.69
C SER A 44 -6.54 -30.01 -17.93
N TYR A 45 -7.27 -29.07 -18.54
CA TYR A 45 -8.36 -28.34 -17.86
C TYR A 45 -9.54 -29.22 -17.45
N PHE A 46 -9.74 -30.36 -18.13
CA PHE A 46 -10.85 -31.27 -17.89
C PHE A 46 -10.48 -32.46 -16.97
N ASN A 47 -9.22 -32.54 -16.52
CA ASN A 47 -8.80 -33.53 -15.52
C ASN A 47 -9.30 -33.16 -14.11
N LYS A 48 -9.57 -34.19 -13.29
CA LYS A 48 -10.13 -34.03 -11.93
C LYS A 48 -9.18 -33.29 -10.98
N ASP A 49 -7.87 -33.50 -11.11
CA ASP A 49 -6.86 -32.86 -10.24
C ASP A 49 -6.72 -31.35 -10.49
N THR A 50 -6.91 -30.90 -11.72
CA THR A 50 -6.90 -29.48 -12.11
C THR A 50 -8.20 -28.76 -11.72
N GLN A 51 -9.29 -29.50 -11.48
CA GLN A 51 -10.58 -28.99 -10.97
C GLN A 51 -10.63 -28.80 -9.44
N ILE A 52 -9.54 -29.15 -8.73
CA ILE A 52 -9.36 -28.83 -7.31
C ILE A 52 -9.46 -27.31 -7.10
N ASN A 53 -8.99 -26.54 -8.08
CA ASN A 53 -9.07 -25.09 -8.09
C ASN A 53 -10.51 -24.59 -8.35
N ALA A 54 -11.05 -23.81 -7.40
CA ALA A 54 -12.41 -23.28 -7.47
C ALA A 54 -12.67 -22.36 -8.67
N LYS A 55 -11.71 -21.53 -9.07
CA LYS A 55 -11.86 -20.59 -10.19
C LYS A 55 -11.79 -21.31 -11.54
N THR A 56 -10.87 -22.26 -11.68
CA THR A 56 -10.74 -23.10 -12.89
C THR A 56 -11.99 -23.95 -13.09
N ARG A 57 -12.56 -24.51 -12.01
CA ARG A 57 -13.84 -25.24 -12.06
C ARG A 57 -15.00 -24.37 -12.59
N VAL A 58 -15.07 -23.11 -12.16
CA VAL A 58 -16.06 -22.15 -12.67
C VAL A 58 -15.84 -21.87 -14.15
N LEU A 59 -14.61 -21.64 -14.59
CA LEU A 59 -14.29 -21.46 -16.02
C LEU A 59 -14.77 -22.65 -16.85
N VAL A 60 -14.34 -23.86 -16.47
CA VAL A 60 -14.67 -25.12 -17.18
C VAL A 60 -16.18 -25.34 -17.27
N SER A 61 -16.94 -25.01 -16.23
CA SER A 61 -18.40 -25.16 -16.22
C SER A 61 -19.12 -24.31 -17.30
N LYS A 62 -18.49 -23.21 -17.74
CA LYS A 62 -19.05 -22.26 -18.71
C LYS A 62 -18.66 -22.55 -20.15
N ILE A 63 -17.66 -23.40 -20.40
CA ILE A 63 -17.18 -23.69 -21.75
C ILE A 63 -18.28 -24.43 -22.54
N ARG A 64 -18.56 -23.95 -23.75
CA ARG A 64 -19.47 -24.58 -24.73
C ARG A 64 -18.86 -24.76 -26.11
N LYS A 65 -17.77 -24.07 -26.42
CA LYS A 65 -17.05 -24.23 -27.68
C LYS A 65 -15.57 -23.92 -27.47
N ILE A 66 -14.71 -24.70 -28.15
CA ILE A 66 -13.25 -24.55 -28.15
C ILE A 66 -12.81 -24.28 -29.59
N THR A 67 -12.04 -23.21 -29.80
CA THR A 67 -11.38 -22.91 -31.08
C THR A 67 -9.88 -22.77 -30.87
N PHE A 68 -9.07 -22.96 -31.91
CA PHE A 68 -7.63 -22.86 -31.81
C PHE A 68 -6.99 -22.31 -33.10
N THR A 69 -5.79 -21.76 -32.97
CA THR A 69 -4.92 -21.33 -34.06
C THR A 69 -3.56 -22.00 -33.88
N ILE A 70 -3.10 -22.72 -34.91
CA ILE A 70 -1.80 -23.41 -34.92
C ILE A 70 -0.72 -22.40 -35.33
N VAL A 71 0.45 -22.49 -34.71
CA VAL A 71 1.65 -21.75 -35.09
C VAL A 71 2.85 -22.68 -35.17
N ASP A 72 3.98 -22.18 -35.68
CA ASP A 72 5.20 -22.99 -35.87
C ASP A 72 6.05 -23.09 -34.60
N THR A 73 6.04 -22.07 -33.73
CA THR A 73 6.85 -22.05 -32.50
C THR A 73 6.02 -21.68 -31.27
N GLU A 74 6.45 -22.11 -30.08
CA GLU A 74 5.83 -21.73 -28.81
C GLU A 74 5.86 -20.21 -28.57
N VAL A 75 6.91 -19.55 -29.07
CA VAL A 75 7.08 -18.10 -28.98
C VAL A 75 6.03 -17.38 -29.83
N ASP A 76 5.75 -17.88 -31.03
CA ASP A 76 4.69 -17.33 -31.88
C ASP A 76 3.32 -17.53 -31.22
N ALA A 77 3.10 -18.65 -30.54
CA ALA A 77 1.86 -18.93 -29.81
C ALA A 77 1.69 -17.91 -28.69
N TRP A 78 2.75 -17.64 -27.95
CA TRP A 78 2.77 -16.69 -26.86
C TRP A 78 2.58 -15.23 -27.34
N LEU A 79 3.23 -14.82 -28.43
CA LEU A 79 3.01 -13.49 -29.02
C LEU A 79 1.57 -13.33 -29.54
N LEU A 80 1.04 -14.36 -30.19
CA LEU A 80 -0.33 -14.36 -30.72
C LEU A 80 -1.36 -14.32 -29.58
N GLU A 81 -1.17 -15.10 -28.52
CA GLU A 81 -2.00 -15.09 -27.31
C GLU A 81 -2.08 -13.68 -26.74
N ASN A 82 -0.93 -13.04 -26.48
CA ASN A 82 -0.88 -11.70 -25.93
C ASN A 82 -1.63 -10.70 -26.83
N SER A 83 -1.43 -10.78 -28.15
CA SER A 83 -2.15 -9.94 -29.12
C SER A 83 -3.68 -10.15 -29.07
N MET A 84 -4.13 -11.40 -28.97
CA MET A 84 -5.56 -11.73 -28.91
C MET A 84 -6.19 -11.31 -27.57
N ILE A 85 -5.50 -11.49 -26.44
CA ILE A 85 -5.97 -11.02 -25.13
C ILE A 85 -6.15 -9.51 -25.16
N LYS A 86 -5.20 -8.77 -25.75
CA LYS A 86 -5.31 -7.31 -25.90
C LYS A 86 -6.52 -6.88 -26.71
N LYS A 87 -6.78 -7.59 -27.82
CA LYS A 87 -7.88 -7.26 -28.74
C LYS A 87 -9.25 -7.58 -28.15
N HIS A 88 -9.38 -8.70 -27.44
CA HIS A 88 -10.67 -9.24 -27.01
C HIS A 88 -10.98 -9.06 -25.52
N GLN A 89 -9.97 -8.80 -24.69
CA GLN A 89 -10.06 -8.61 -23.23
C GLN A 89 -10.98 -9.63 -22.53
N PRO A 90 -10.73 -10.95 -22.69
CA PRO A 90 -11.64 -11.96 -22.18
C PRO A 90 -11.73 -11.95 -20.65
N ARG A 91 -12.91 -12.27 -20.12
CA ARG A 91 -13.26 -12.13 -18.70
C ARG A 91 -12.31 -12.85 -17.73
N TYR A 92 -11.82 -14.03 -18.11
CA TYR A 92 -11.01 -14.90 -17.23
C TYR A 92 -9.50 -14.79 -17.48
N ASN A 93 -9.05 -14.00 -18.46
CA ASN A 93 -7.62 -13.75 -18.66
C ASN A 93 -7.07 -12.75 -17.65
N VAL A 94 -5.80 -12.91 -17.30
CA VAL A 94 -5.06 -11.92 -16.49
C VAL A 94 -5.10 -10.57 -17.22
N MET A 95 -5.52 -9.53 -16.50
CA MET A 95 -5.63 -8.18 -17.04
C MET A 95 -4.54 -7.30 -16.44
N LEU A 96 -3.83 -6.58 -17.29
CA LEU A 96 -2.94 -5.49 -16.91
C LEU A 96 -3.79 -4.32 -16.43
N LYS A 97 -3.54 -3.82 -15.22
CA LYS A 97 -4.30 -2.67 -14.68
C LYS A 97 -3.76 -1.33 -15.19
N ASP A 98 -2.47 -1.27 -15.52
CA ASP A 98 -1.83 -0.06 -16.02
C ASP A 98 -1.96 0.02 -17.54
N ASP A 99 -3.16 0.41 -17.99
CA ASP A 99 -3.44 0.81 -19.38
C ASP A 99 -2.99 2.27 -19.63
N LYS A 100 -1.94 2.71 -18.93
CA LYS A 100 -1.42 4.07 -19.06
C LYS A 100 -0.82 4.21 -20.44
N THR A 101 -1.43 5.05 -21.28
CA THR A 101 -0.82 5.48 -22.55
C THR A 101 0.52 6.14 -22.25
N TYR A 102 1.61 5.45 -22.62
CA TYR A 102 2.96 5.87 -22.30
C TYR A 102 3.43 7.02 -23.19
N PRO A 103 4.28 7.91 -22.66
CA PRO A 103 4.93 8.93 -23.49
C PRO A 103 6.03 8.32 -24.37
N TRP A 104 6.04 8.73 -25.63
CA TRP A 104 7.02 8.40 -26.67
C TRP A 104 7.60 9.68 -27.24
N ILE A 105 8.86 9.65 -27.67
CA ILE A 105 9.44 10.68 -28.52
C ILE A 105 9.27 10.23 -29.96
N ILE A 106 8.65 11.05 -30.79
CA ILE A 106 8.44 10.78 -32.21
C ILE A 106 9.42 11.62 -33.03
N ILE A 107 10.09 10.97 -33.98
CA ILE A 107 10.77 11.61 -35.10
C ILE A 107 9.86 11.42 -36.31
N LYS A 108 9.24 12.52 -36.75
CA LYS A 108 8.22 12.50 -37.80
C LYS A 108 8.83 12.14 -39.16
N ASN A 109 8.15 11.31 -39.94
CA ASN A 109 8.56 10.99 -41.31
C ASN A 109 8.16 12.13 -42.27
N GLU A 110 8.99 13.17 -42.37
CA GLU A 110 8.78 14.36 -43.21
C GLU A 110 10.14 15.03 -43.50
N ASN A 111 10.24 15.86 -44.56
CA ASN A 111 11.46 16.65 -44.81
C ASN A 111 11.75 17.57 -43.62
N PHE A 112 13.03 17.65 -43.21
CA PHE A 112 13.47 18.27 -41.96
C PHE A 112 12.64 17.78 -40.75
N PRO A 113 12.77 16.51 -40.34
CA PRO A 113 11.92 15.88 -39.33
C PRO A 113 11.72 16.70 -38.05
N ARG A 114 10.46 16.84 -37.61
CA ARG A 114 10.14 17.34 -36.27
C ARG A 114 10.33 16.26 -35.21
N ILE A 115 10.79 16.69 -34.03
CA ILE A 115 10.88 15.87 -32.84
C ILE A 115 9.98 16.43 -31.75
N TYR A 116 9.05 15.62 -31.28
CA TYR A 116 8.15 15.98 -30.18
C TYR A 116 7.73 14.72 -29.41
N TRP A 117 6.93 14.88 -28.36
CA TRP A 117 6.43 13.75 -27.61
C TRP A 117 4.94 13.48 -27.86
N THR A 118 4.54 12.22 -27.78
CA THR A 118 3.16 11.78 -27.97
C THR A 118 2.87 10.56 -27.11
N ARG A 119 1.60 10.36 -26.76
CA ARG A 119 1.11 9.12 -26.14
C ARG A 119 0.47 8.15 -27.13
N ARG A 120 0.31 8.58 -28.37
CA ARG A 120 -0.35 7.83 -29.44
C ARG A 120 0.68 7.45 -30.50
N ILE A 121 0.77 6.16 -30.76
CA ILE A 121 1.55 5.60 -31.87
C ILE A 121 0.64 5.53 -33.09
N ILE A 122 1.09 6.09 -34.21
CA ILE A 122 0.39 6.07 -35.50
C ILE A 122 1.31 5.36 -36.48
N LYS A 123 0.78 4.43 -37.29
CA LYS A 123 1.56 3.72 -38.32
C LYS A 123 1.68 4.58 -39.58
N ASP A 124 2.43 5.67 -39.50
CA ASP A 124 2.63 6.64 -40.59
C ASP A 124 4.09 6.67 -41.13
N GLY A 125 4.89 5.69 -40.74
CA GLY A 125 6.33 5.62 -41.08
C GLY A 125 7.23 6.46 -40.16
N SER A 126 6.68 7.22 -39.21
CA SER A 126 7.48 7.94 -38.22
C SER A 126 8.18 6.99 -37.26
N LYS A 127 9.34 7.40 -36.75
CA LYS A 127 10.07 6.62 -35.75
C LYS A 127 9.58 7.01 -34.36
N TYR A 128 9.13 6.01 -33.59
CA TYR A 128 8.71 6.18 -32.20
C TYR A 128 9.78 5.60 -31.29
N LEU A 129 10.37 6.45 -30.46
CA LEU A 129 11.44 6.12 -29.52
C LEU A 129 10.89 6.20 -28.10
N GLY A 130 11.08 5.14 -27.33
CA GLY A 130 10.44 4.95 -26.03
C GLY A 130 9.94 3.51 -25.85
N PRO A 131 8.94 3.27 -24.98
CA PRO A 131 8.24 4.24 -24.12
C PRO A 131 9.07 4.72 -22.92
N TYR A 132 8.86 5.97 -22.50
CA TYR A 132 9.53 6.52 -21.32
C TYR A 132 8.74 6.21 -20.04
N ALA A 133 9.42 5.70 -19.01
CA ALA A 133 8.82 5.37 -17.72
C ALA A 133 8.28 6.61 -16.96
N SER A 134 8.89 7.78 -17.19
CA SER A 134 8.50 9.05 -16.57
C SER A 134 8.37 10.15 -17.63
N VAL A 135 7.26 10.89 -17.57
CA VAL A 135 7.05 12.10 -18.40
C VAL A 135 8.12 13.15 -18.11
N SER A 136 8.52 13.28 -16.83
CA SER A 136 9.57 14.22 -16.42
C SER A 136 10.91 13.87 -17.07
N MET A 137 11.29 12.58 -17.06
CA MET A 137 12.53 12.13 -17.69
C MET A 137 12.52 12.36 -19.19
N MET A 138 11.39 12.09 -19.85
CA MET A 138 11.22 12.39 -21.27
C MET A 138 11.35 13.89 -21.57
N HIS A 139 10.73 14.76 -20.76
CA HIS A 139 10.89 16.21 -20.93
C HIS A 139 12.33 16.67 -20.70
N THR A 140 13.06 16.06 -19.76
CA THR A 140 14.49 16.32 -19.58
C THR A 140 15.29 15.94 -20.82
N ILE A 141 15.05 14.76 -21.39
CA ILE A 141 15.73 14.30 -22.62
C ILE A 141 15.39 15.22 -23.80
N LEU A 142 14.12 15.58 -23.95
CA LEU A 142 13.67 16.46 -25.02
C LEU A 142 14.23 17.88 -24.85
N GLY A 143 14.38 18.35 -23.62
CA GLY A 143 15.06 19.60 -23.28
C GLY A 143 16.53 19.59 -23.67
N LEU A 144 17.25 18.52 -23.29
CA LEU A 144 18.65 18.31 -23.67
C LEU A 144 18.84 18.33 -25.20
N ILE A 145 17.96 17.64 -25.94
CA ILE A 145 18.00 17.63 -27.40
C ILE A 145 17.80 19.04 -27.96
N LYS A 146 16.83 19.80 -27.45
CA LYS A 146 16.54 21.16 -27.92
C LYS A 146 17.67 22.15 -27.61
N GLU A 147 18.33 22.01 -26.47
CA GLU A 147 19.47 22.85 -26.10
C GLU A 147 20.72 22.52 -26.93
N THR A 148 20.85 21.26 -27.31
CA THR A 148 22.04 20.75 -28.02
C THR A 148 21.95 20.90 -29.54
N TYR A 149 20.73 20.73 -30.09
CA TYR A 149 20.48 20.69 -31.53
C TYR A 149 19.41 21.72 -31.91
N PRO A 150 19.74 22.72 -32.75
CA PRO A 150 18.79 23.72 -33.20
C PRO A 150 17.82 23.12 -34.24
N LEU A 151 16.73 22.52 -33.74
CA LEU A 151 15.73 21.81 -34.53
C LEU A 151 14.51 22.68 -34.83
N ARG A 152 13.84 22.40 -35.96
CA ARG A 152 12.59 23.09 -36.25
C ARG A 152 11.46 22.57 -35.34
N THR A 153 10.61 23.49 -34.91
CA THR A 153 9.35 23.19 -34.20
C THR A 153 8.11 23.53 -35.03
N CYS A 154 8.28 24.24 -36.15
CA CYS A 154 7.18 24.72 -36.99
C CYS A 154 6.52 23.61 -37.80
N ASN A 155 5.20 23.73 -38.02
CA ASN A 155 4.40 22.76 -38.77
C ASN A 155 4.39 23.03 -40.29
N LEU A 156 5.42 23.70 -40.81
CA LEU A 156 5.51 24.09 -42.23
C LEU A 156 5.90 22.89 -43.11
N ALA A 157 5.27 22.78 -44.28
CA ALA A 157 5.62 21.77 -45.28
C ALA A 157 6.88 22.19 -46.05
N LEU A 158 8.06 21.91 -45.48
CA LEU A 158 9.37 22.27 -46.05
C LEU A 158 9.82 21.31 -47.18
N THR A 159 8.94 21.10 -48.16
CA THR A 159 9.30 20.44 -49.42
C THR A 159 10.16 21.39 -50.25
N ARG A 160 11.09 20.85 -51.06
CA ARG A 160 11.96 21.65 -51.94
C ARG A 160 11.17 22.67 -52.77
N GLU A 161 10.07 22.22 -53.38
CA GLU A 161 9.18 23.09 -54.15
C GLU A 161 8.66 24.33 -53.40
N ASN A 162 8.31 24.20 -52.11
CA ASN A 162 7.78 25.32 -51.33
C ASN A 162 8.89 26.28 -50.88
N ILE A 163 10.09 25.75 -50.65
CA ILE A 163 11.28 26.53 -50.29
C ILE A 163 11.75 27.33 -51.51
N ASP A 164 11.85 26.69 -52.67
CA ASP A 164 12.27 27.31 -53.93
C ASP A 164 11.31 28.42 -54.36
N LYS A 165 10.02 28.26 -54.09
CA LYS A 165 8.98 29.30 -54.30
C LYS A 165 9.03 30.45 -53.29
N GLY A 166 9.92 30.42 -52.30
CA GLY A 166 10.04 31.47 -51.27
C GLY A 166 8.79 31.62 -50.40
N LYS A 167 7.99 30.55 -50.25
CA LYS A 167 6.65 30.61 -49.62
C LYS A 167 6.69 30.98 -48.13
N PHE A 168 7.82 30.75 -47.46
CA PHE A 168 7.95 30.90 -46.02
C PHE A 168 9.03 31.92 -45.65
N LYS A 169 8.87 32.53 -44.47
CA LYS A 169 9.85 33.43 -43.85
C LYS A 169 10.38 32.82 -42.56
N VAL A 170 11.62 33.16 -42.19
CA VAL A 170 12.17 32.76 -40.89
C VAL A 170 11.35 33.34 -39.74
N CYS A 171 11.18 32.52 -38.70
CA CYS A 171 10.39 32.88 -37.51
C CYS A 171 11.30 33.29 -36.34
N LEU A 172 10.68 33.63 -35.21
CA LEU A 172 11.38 33.99 -33.98
C LEU A 172 12.37 32.92 -33.51
N GLU A 173 12.05 31.64 -33.66
CA GLU A 173 12.97 30.54 -33.27
C GLU A 173 14.30 30.59 -34.01
N TYR A 174 14.31 31.05 -35.27
CA TYR A 174 15.54 31.28 -36.01
C TYR A 174 16.31 32.48 -35.44
N GLN A 175 15.62 33.57 -35.16
CA GLN A 175 16.22 34.79 -34.59
C GLN A 175 16.84 34.53 -33.20
N LEU A 176 16.24 33.63 -32.42
CA LEU A 176 16.74 33.19 -31.12
C LEU A 176 17.85 32.12 -31.22
N GLY A 177 18.11 31.57 -32.40
CA GLY A 177 19.13 30.53 -32.63
C GLY A 177 18.67 29.09 -32.34
N ASN A 178 17.40 28.87 -32.00
CA ASN A 178 16.83 27.54 -31.72
C ASN A 178 16.59 26.71 -33.00
N CYS A 179 16.68 27.33 -34.17
CA CYS A 179 16.50 26.70 -35.48
C CYS A 179 17.43 27.36 -36.49
N LYS A 180 18.05 26.61 -37.41
CA LYS A 180 18.93 27.20 -38.45
C LYS A 180 18.19 27.68 -39.71
N GLY A 181 16.85 27.76 -39.68
CA GLY A 181 16.06 28.36 -40.76
C GLY A 181 15.99 27.55 -42.07
N PRO A 182 15.71 26.23 -42.05
CA PRO A 182 15.57 25.44 -43.27
C PRO A 182 14.41 25.92 -44.17
N CYS A 183 13.45 26.68 -43.62
CA CYS A 183 12.33 27.26 -44.36
C CYS A 183 12.71 28.24 -45.48
N GLN A 184 13.90 28.84 -45.39
CA GLN A 184 14.47 29.72 -46.41
C GLN A 184 15.78 29.18 -46.97
N ASN A 185 16.00 27.86 -46.86
CA ASN A 185 17.21 27.18 -47.33
C ASN A 185 18.53 27.62 -46.65
N PHE A 186 18.47 28.21 -45.45
CA PHE A 186 19.68 28.57 -44.69
C PHE A 186 20.39 27.36 -44.06
N GLN A 187 19.75 26.19 -44.06
CA GLN A 187 20.31 24.93 -43.62
C GLN A 187 20.02 23.85 -44.67
N SER A 188 21.06 23.09 -45.03
CA SER A 188 20.90 21.96 -45.96
C SER A 188 20.21 20.78 -45.29
N GLU A 189 19.50 19.99 -46.10
CA GLU A 189 18.84 18.75 -45.65
C GLU A 189 19.86 17.76 -45.07
N GLN A 190 21.05 17.67 -45.68
CA GLN A 190 22.14 16.80 -45.20
C GLN A 190 22.67 17.18 -43.81
N ASP A 191 22.83 18.48 -43.53
CA ASP A 191 23.23 18.95 -42.19
C ASP A 191 22.15 18.63 -41.15
N TYR A 192 20.88 18.81 -41.51
CA TYR A 192 19.76 18.50 -40.63
C TYR A 192 19.67 16.99 -40.33
N ASP A 193 19.80 16.15 -41.35
CA ASP A 193 19.73 14.69 -41.20
C ASP A 193 20.87 14.12 -40.37
N ARG A 194 22.07 14.73 -40.42
CA ARG A 194 23.17 14.39 -39.53
C ARG A 194 22.79 14.60 -38.06
N ASN A 195 22.16 15.75 -37.75
CA ASN A 195 21.65 16.01 -36.40
C ASN A 195 20.59 14.99 -35.98
N ILE A 196 19.67 14.63 -36.88
CA ILE A 196 18.63 13.62 -36.60
C ILE A 196 19.26 12.24 -36.33
N SER A 197 20.30 11.85 -37.06
CA SER A 197 21.02 10.60 -36.82
C SER A 197 21.68 10.58 -35.44
N GLU A 198 22.39 11.65 -35.06
CA GLU A 198 22.99 11.75 -33.73
C GLU A 198 21.94 11.70 -32.61
N ILE A 199 20.83 12.43 -32.77
CA ILE A 199 19.73 12.41 -31.80
C ILE A 199 19.15 10.99 -31.68
N THR A 200 19.01 10.28 -32.79
CA THR A 200 18.53 8.89 -32.79
C THR A 200 19.49 7.99 -32.00
N ASP A 201 20.80 8.18 -32.14
CA ASP A 201 21.80 7.42 -31.36
C ASP A 201 21.79 7.77 -29.87
N VAL A 202 21.63 9.06 -29.51
CA VAL A 202 21.45 9.50 -28.11
C VAL A 202 20.22 8.84 -27.50
N LEU A 203 19.08 8.88 -28.21
CA LEU A 203 17.81 8.31 -27.75
C LEU A 203 17.84 6.78 -27.64
N ASN A 204 18.71 6.10 -28.42
CA ASN A 204 18.94 4.66 -28.33
C ASN A 204 20.00 4.28 -27.27
N GLY A 205 20.47 5.22 -26.44
CA GLY A 205 21.41 4.95 -25.35
C GLY A 205 22.87 4.79 -25.79
N LYS A 206 23.23 5.18 -27.01
CA LYS A 206 24.63 5.18 -27.51
C LYS A 206 25.36 6.49 -27.19
N ILE A 207 25.10 7.07 -26.02
CA ILE A 207 25.63 8.38 -25.61
C ILE A 207 27.17 8.40 -25.63
N GLY A 208 27.82 7.31 -25.21
CA GLY A 208 29.28 7.20 -25.21
C GLY A 208 29.93 7.30 -26.61
N ASN A 209 29.23 6.92 -27.68
CA ASN A 209 29.74 7.10 -29.05
C ASN A 209 29.68 8.57 -29.47
N VAL A 210 28.58 9.23 -29.12
CA VAL A 210 28.38 10.66 -29.42
C VAL A 210 29.39 11.51 -28.66
N VAL A 211 29.62 11.22 -27.37
CA VAL A 211 30.66 11.90 -26.57
C VAL A 211 32.06 11.68 -27.15
N ARG A 212 32.39 10.47 -27.61
CA ARG A 212 33.70 10.21 -28.26
C ARG A 212 33.88 11.00 -29.55
N ASN A 213 32.85 11.05 -30.39
CA ASN A 213 32.90 11.85 -31.63
C ASN A 213 33.06 13.34 -31.30
N LEU A 214 32.31 13.86 -30.33
CA LEU A 214 32.44 15.24 -29.90
C LEU A 214 33.83 15.58 -29.36
N LYS A 215 34.47 14.66 -28.63
CA LYS A 215 35.86 14.86 -28.17
C LYS A 215 36.84 14.98 -29.34
N ARG A 216 36.70 14.12 -30.35
CA ARG A 216 37.50 14.22 -31.57
C ARG A 216 37.23 15.54 -32.30
N ASP A 217 35.97 15.95 -32.44
CA ASP A 217 35.62 17.21 -33.11
C ASP A 217 36.11 18.44 -32.32
N ILE A 218 36.21 18.35 -30.98
CA ILE A 218 36.86 19.36 -30.13
C ILE A 218 38.35 19.41 -30.43
N ASP A 219 39.04 18.26 -30.49
CA ASP A 219 40.47 18.20 -30.76
C ASP A 219 40.79 18.78 -32.16
N GLU A 220 39.98 18.47 -33.17
CA GLU A 220 40.07 19.07 -34.51
C GLU A 220 39.84 20.59 -34.47
N ALA A 221 38.79 21.07 -33.80
CA ALA A 221 38.52 22.50 -33.68
C ALA A 221 39.62 23.26 -32.92
N VAL A 222 40.26 22.64 -31.92
CA VAL A 222 41.40 23.21 -31.20
C VAL A 222 42.65 23.24 -32.09
N ALA A 223 42.89 22.18 -32.87
CA ALA A 223 43.98 22.15 -33.85
C ALA A 223 43.83 23.25 -34.92
N ASP A 224 42.59 23.51 -35.34
CA ASP A 224 42.25 24.59 -36.29
C ASP A 224 42.17 25.99 -35.63
N LEU A 225 42.52 26.13 -34.35
CA LEU A 225 42.44 27.36 -33.55
C LEU A 225 41.03 27.98 -33.48
N ASN A 226 39.99 27.18 -33.74
CA ASN A 226 38.60 27.60 -33.69
C ASN A 226 38.01 27.42 -32.29
N PHE A 227 38.46 28.27 -31.35
CA PHE A 227 38.12 28.16 -29.93
C PHE A 227 36.62 28.34 -29.64
N GLU A 228 35.90 29.12 -30.45
CA GLU A 228 34.45 29.28 -30.30
C GLU A 228 33.70 27.97 -30.61
N LEU A 229 34.09 27.29 -31.69
CA LEU A 229 33.54 25.99 -32.05
C LEU A 229 33.92 24.95 -30.99
N ALA A 230 35.19 24.90 -30.57
CA ALA A 230 35.66 24.00 -29.52
C ALA A 230 34.88 24.20 -28.20
N HIS A 231 34.63 25.45 -27.79
CA HIS A 231 33.85 25.75 -26.59
C HIS A 231 32.39 25.29 -26.71
N ARG A 232 31.77 25.49 -27.89
CA ARG A 232 30.39 25.04 -28.16
C ARG A 232 30.28 23.52 -28.11
N LEU A 233 31.21 22.81 -28.75
CA LEU A 233 31.28 21.35 -28.74
C LEU A 233 31.56 20.80 -27.33
N LYS A 234 32.43 21.46 -26.56
CA LYS A 234 32.72 21.11 -25.17
C LYS A 234 31.48 21.23 -24.28
N ARG A 235 30.74 22.35 -24.35
CA ARG A 235 29.46 22.50 -23.64
C ARG A 235 28.48 21.37 -23.98
N LYS A 236 28.38 21.00 -25.26
CA LYS A 236 27.55 19.87 -25.72
C LYS A 236 28.01 18.54 -25.13
N SER A 237 29.33 18.29 -25.05
CA SER A 237 29.90 17.10 -24.41
C SER A 237 29.61 17.06 -22.90
N ASP A 238 29.82 18.16 -22.18
CA ASP A 238 29.63 18.24 -20.73
C ASP A 238 28.15 17.98 -20.33
N LEU A 239 27.20 18.50 -21.12
CA LEU A 239 25.77 18.23 -20.91
C LEU A 239 25.43 16.74 -21.05
N LEU A 240 26.01 16.06 -22.03
CA LEU A 240 25.81 14.62 -22.25
C LEU A 240 26.46 13.76 -21.17
N GLU A 241 27.67 14.11 -20.72
CA GLU A 241 28.38 13.39 -19.64
C GLU A 241 27.65 13.53 -18.28
N ASN A 242 27.15 14.73 -17.96
CA ASN A 242 26.36 14.98 -16.74
C ASN A 242 25.04 14.21 -16.70
N TYR A 243 24.45 13.89 -17.87
CA TYR A 243 23.29 13.02 -17.95
C TYR A 243 23.67 11.56 -17.68
N GLN A 244 24.78 11.09 -18.26
CA GLN A 244 25.27 9.73 -18.07
C GLN A 244 25.59 9.44 -16.59
N SER A 245 26.17 10.40 -15.86
CA SER A 245 26.56 10.24 -14.46
C SER A 245 25.38 10.11 -13.47
N LYS A 246 24.16 10.55 -13.83
CA LYS A 246 22.95 10.43 -12.99
C LYS A 246 22.24 9.09 -13.12
N SER A 247 22.56 8.28 -14.13
CA SER A 247 22.02 6.93 -14.28
C SER A 247 22.86 5.98 -13.44
N THR A 248 22.25 5.14 -12.60
CA THR A 248 22.98 4.22 -11.71
C THR A 248 23.94 3.36 -12.54
N VAL A 249 25.24 3.63 -12.39
CA VAL A 249 26.30 2.95 -13.13
C VAL A 249 26.42 1.53 -12.57
N VAL A 250 26.21 0.57 -13.45
CA VAL A 250 26.47 -0.86 -13.24
C VAL A 250 27.76 -1.20 -14.00
N ASN A 251 28.37 -2.33 -13.69
CA ASN A 251 29.58 -2.80 -14.35
C ASN A 251 29.40 -2.87 -15.89
N SER A 252 30.35 -2.31 -16.64
CA SER A 252 30.36 -2.23 -18.12
C SER A 252 30.41 -3.59 -18.83
N SER A 253 30.72 -4.68 -18.11
CA SER A 253 30.70 -6.05 -18.64
C SER A 253 29.30 -6.60 -18.94
N ILE A 254 28.24 -6.00 -18.39
CA ILE A 254 26.85 -6.42 -18.64
C ILE A 254 26.25 -5.52 -19.72
N THR A 255 26.13 -6.06 -20.91
CA THR A 255 25.60 -5.36 -22.08
C THR A 255 24.33 -6.04 -22.59
N ASP A 256 23.28 -5.24 -22.79
CA ASP A 256 21.99 -5.65 -23.38
C ASP A 256 21.27 -6.81 -22.68
N VAL A 257 20.91 -6.61 -21.41
CA VAL A 257 20.20 -7.60 -20.58
C VAL A 257 18.87 -7.05 -20.06
N ASP A 258 17.83 -7.88 -20.11
CA ASP A 258 16.54 -7.61 -19.47
C ASP A 258 16.51 -8.28 -18.09
N VAL A 259 16.03 -7.59 -17.06
CA VAL A 259 15.90 -8.13 -15.70
C VAL A 259 14.44 -8.07 -15.29
N PHE A 260 13.88 -9.19 -14.84
CA PHE A 260 12.52 -9.26 -14.34
C PHE A 260 12.48 -9.80 -12.91
N SER A 261 11.51 -9.34 -12.14
CA SER A 261 11.17 -9.91 -10.84
C SER A 261 9.69 -9.76 -10.54
N ILE A 262 9.16 -10.63 -9.69
CA ILE A 262 7.74 -10.70 -9.34
C ILE A 262 7.56 -10.72 -7.83
N ALA A 263 6.47 -10.12 -7.35
CA ALA A 263 5.94 -10.31 -6.01
C ALA A 263 4.42 -10.46 -6.11
N SER A 264 3.92 -11.59 -5.62
CA SER A 264 2.51 -11.94 -5.70
C SER A 264 1.77 -11.73 -4.37
N GLU A 265 0.45 -11.65 -4.49
CA GLU A 265 -0.58 -11.66 -3.45
C GLU A 265 -1.78 -12.49 -3.96
N GLU A 266 -2.79 -12.75 -3.12
CA GLU A 266 -3.96 -13.57 -3.49
C GLU A 266 -4.71 -13.05 -4.73
N LYS A 267 -4.84 -11.73 -4.89
CA LYS A 267 -5.63 -11.11 -5.98
C LYS A 267 -4.79 -10.37 -7.02
N TYR A 268 -3.54 -10.06 -6.70
CA TYR A 268 -2.69 -9.19 -7.50
C TYR A 268 -1.27 -9.76 -7.56
N ALA A 269 -0.56 -9.48 -8.64
CA ALA A 269 0.87 -9.67 -8.72
C ALA A 269 1.52 -8.41 -9.27
N PHE A 270 2.74 -8.14 -8.84
CA PHE A 270 3.51 -6.99 -9.25
C PHE A 270 4.77 -7.48 -9.94
N VAL A 271 5.03 -7.01 -11.15
CA VAL A 271 6.23 -7.40 -11.92
C VAL A 271 7.04 -6.16 -12.23
N ASN A 272 8.33 -6.19 -11.90
CA ASN A 272 9.30 -5.16 -12.28
C ASN A 272 10.13 -5.64 -13.47
N TYR A 273 10.47 -4.69 -14.32
CA TYR A 273 11.33 -4.82 -15.48
C TYR A 273 12.43 -3.76 -15.39
N LEU A 274 13.68 -4.18 -15.57
CA LEU A 274 14.82 -3.30 -15.80
C LEU A 274 15.47 -3.63 -17.15
N LYS A 275 15.79 -2.61 -17.93
CA LYS A 275 16.62 -2.74 -19.14
C LYS A 275 18.02 -2.22 -18.85
N VAL A 276 19.01 -3.07 -19.06
CA VAL A 276 20.43 -2.72 -18.88
C VAL A 276 21.11 -2.69 -20.24
N MET A 277 21.67 -1.55 -20.61
CA MET A 277 22.48 -1.39 -21.82
C MET A 277 23.81 -0.75 -21.44
N ASN A 278 24.92 -1.33 -21.91
CA ASN A 278 26.29 -0.82 -21.68
C ASN A 278 26.61 -0.56 -20.20
N GLY A 279 26.19 -1.46 -19.30
CA GLY A 279 26.38 -1.28 -17.84
C GLY A 279 25.54 -0.16 -17.24
N THR A 280 24.50 0.35 -17.89
CA THR A 280 23.61 1.37 -17.30
C THR A 280 22.17 0.90 -17.37
N ILE A 281 21.41 1.13 -16.28
CA ILE A 281 19.97 0.90 -16.27
C ILE A 281 19.30 2.03 -17.05
N ILE A 282 18.85 1.74 -18.26
CA ILE A 282 18.20 2.73 -19.13
C ILE A 282 16.69 2.79 -18.93
N GLN A 283 16.08 1.71 -18.41
CA GLN A 283 14.65 1.65 -18.14
C GLN A 283 14.39 0.88 -16.85
N THR A 284 13.40 1.37 -16.09
CA THR A 284 12.82 0.67 -14.94
C THR A 284 11.31 0.88 -14.97
N GLN A 285 10.54 -0.19 -14.84
CA GLN A 285 9.08 -0.12 -14.76
C GLN A 285 8.54 -1.25 -13.89
N THR A 286 7.54 -0.94 -13.07
CA THR A 286 6.75 -1.93 -12.34
C THR A 286 5.29 -1.83 -12.77
N ILE A 287 4.66 -2.97 -13.01
CA ILE A 287 3.24 -3.09 -13.40
C ILE A 287 2.47 -3.91 -12.36
N GLU A 288 1.15 -3.67 -12.30
CA GLU A 288 0.19 -4.48 -11.52
C GLU A 288 -0.61 -5.40 -12.46
N LEU A 289 -0.54 -6.70 -12.19
CA LEU A 289 -1.33 -7.77 -12.82
C LEU A 289 -2.47 -8.17 -11.88
N LYS A 290 -3.70 -8.21 -12.38
CA LYS A 290 -4.86 -8.70 -11.61
C LYS A 290 -5.06 -10.19 -11.89
N LYS A 291 -4.85 -11.03 -10.88
CA LYS A 291 -5.09 -12.48 -10.94
C LYS A 291 -6.59 -12.73 -11.16
N ARG A 292 -6.96 -13.51 -12.17
CA ARG A 292 -8.37 -13.85 -12.48
C ARG A 292 -8.64 -15.32 -12.21
N LEU A 293 -7.64 -16.16 -12.34
CA LEU A 293 -7.60 -17.54 -11.88
C LEU A 293 -6.63 -17.63 -10.69
N ASP A 294 -6.13 -18.81 -10.35
CA ASP A 294 -4.98 -18.94 -9.45
C ASP A 294 -3.74 -19.26 -10.28
N GLU A 295 -3.35 -18.29 -11.10
CA GLU A 295 -2.15 -18.37 -11.93
C GLU A 295 -0.89 -18.43 -11.04
N SER A 296 0.06 -19.28 -11.43
CA SER A 296 1.35 -19.37 -10.74
C SER A 296 2.21 -18.14 -11.00
N ASP A 297 3.22 -17.93 -10.16
CA ASP A 297 4.15 -16.82 -10.37
C ASP A 297 5.00 -17.02 -11.64
N GLU A 298 5.21 -18.26 -12.10
CA GLU A 298 5.83 -18.53 -13.40
C GLU A 298 4.95 -18.04 -14.56
N GLU A 299 3.67 -18.44 -14.58
CA GLU A 299 2.73 -18.03 -15.64
C GLU A 299 2.59 -16.50 -15.71
N LEU A 300 2.51 -15.84 -14.55
CA LEU A 300 2.40 -14.38 -14.47
C LEU A 300 3.66 -13.67 -14.94
N LEU A 301 4.84 -14.23 -14.64
CA LEU A 301 6.11 -13.68 -15.08
C LEU A 301 6.28 -13.84 -16.59
N GLU A 302 5.87 -14.97 -17.17
CA GLU A 302 5.85 -15.18 -18.63
C GLU A 302 4.98 -14.15 -19.35
N ILE A 303 3.75 -13.92 -18.85
CA ILE A 303 2.84 -12.90 -19.41
C ILE A 303 3.50 -11.53 -19.38
N ALA A 304 4.14 -11.18 -18.25
CA ALA A 304 4.81 -9.89 -18.11
C ALA A 304 6.03 -9.76 -19.04
N ILE A 305 6.86 -10.79 -19.17
CA ILE A 305 8.01 -10.79 -20.09
C ILE A 305 7.53 -10.52 -21.52
N SER A 306 6.40 -11.11 -21.94
CA SER A 306 5.78 -10.84 -23.26
C SER A 306 5.43 -9.39 -23.42
N GLU A 307 4.75 -8.87 -22.42
CA GLU A 307 4.25 -7.53 -22.43
C GLU A 307 5.39 -6.54 -22.56
N PHE A 308 6.41 -6.67 -21.72
CA PHE A 308 7.56 -5.77 -21.73
C PHE A 308 8.36 -5.90 -23.01
N ARG A 309 8.66 -7.11 -23.49
CA ARG A 309 9.47 -7.27 -24.72
C ARG A 309 8.76 -6.73 -25.95
N SER A 310 7.45 -6.98 -26.08
CA SER A 310 6.64 -6.43 -27.17
C SER A 310 6.53 -4.90 -27.07
N ARG A 311 6.26 -4.38 -25.86
CA ARG A 311 6.09 -2.95 -25.60
C ARG A 311 7.35 -2.13 -25.83
N TYR A 312 8.51 -2.66 -25.44
CA TYR A 312 9.81 -1.99 -25.54
C TYR A 312 10.62 -2.42 -26.76
N ASN A 313 10.06 -3.30 -27.62
CA ASN A 313 10.73 -3.92 -28.75
C ASN A 313 12.14 -4.46 -28.38
N SER A 314 12.25 -5.09 -27.21
CA SER A 314 13.53 -5.53 -26.66
C SER A 314 14.07 -6.71 -27.44
N THR A 315 15.29 -6.57 -27.96
CA THR A 315 16.02 -7.63 -28.68
C THR A 315 17.06 -8.34 -27.80
N SER A 316 17.04 -8.12 -26.48
CA SER A 316 17.99 -8.76 -25.56
C SER A 316 17.97 -10.26 -25.71
N LYS A 317 19.17 -10.84 -25.85
CA LYS A 317 19.37 -12.30 -25.90
C LYS A 317 19.46 -12.92 -24.52
N GLU A 318 19.70 -12.13 -23.48
CA GLU A 318 19.77 -12.62 -22.09
C GLU A 318 18.68 -11.97 -21.23
N ILE A 319 17.98 -12.79 -20.45
CA ILE A 319 16.96 -12.36 -19.49
C ILE A 319 17.32 -12.92 -18.11
N ILE A 320 17.44 -12.02 -17.13
CA ILE A 320 17.67 -12.36 -15.73
C ILE A 320 16.32 -12.50 -15.01
N VAL A 321 16.11 -13.63 -14.36
CA VAL A 321 14.85 -13.98 -13.68
C VAL A 321 15.10 -14.57 -12.29
N PRO A 322 14.13 -14.48 -11.35
CA PRO A 322 14.29 -14.98 -9.99
C PRO A 322 14.26 -16.50 -9.85
N PHE A 323 13.62 -17.19 -10.79
CA PHE A 323 13.48 -18.65 -10.85
C PHE A 323 13.46 -19.09 -12.32
N ASN A 324 13.68 -20.39 -12.57
CA ASN A 324 13.68 -20.93 -13.92
C ASN A 324 12.27 -20.83 -14.52
N ILE A 325 12.22 -20.44 -15.79
CA ILE A 325 10.99 -20.39 -16.59
C ILE A 325 11.12 -21.43 -17.68
N ASP A 326 10.09 -22.25 -17.86
CA ASP A 326 10.05 -23.33 -18.85
C ASP A 326 9.64 -22.77 -20.22
N LEU A 327 10.50 -21.92 -20.79
CA LEU A 327 10.35 -21.35 -22.13
C LEU A 327 11.55 -21.77 -22.97
N GLU A 328 11.35 -22.70 -23.90
CA GLU A 328 12.37 -23.13 -24.86
C GLU A 328 12.39 -22.18 -26.07
N ASP A 329 13.11 -21.06 -25.98
CA ASP A 329 13.49 -20.26 -27.16
C ASP A 329 15.01 -20.33 -27.36
N THR A 330 15.45 -20.88 -28.50
CA THR A 330 16.87 -20.95 -28.87
C THR A 330 17.52 -19.56 -29.01
N ARG A 331 16.72 -18.49 -29.12
CA ARG A 331 17.18 -17.10 -29.25
C ARG A 331 17.32 -16.37 -27.91
N ILE A 332 16.77 -16.91 -26.82
CA ILE A 332 16.71 -16.25 -25.51
C ILE A 332 17.31 -17.14 -24.44
N LYS A 333 18.30 -16.62 -23.73
CA LYS A 333 18.93 -17.27 -22.59
C LYS A 333 18.33 -16.73 -21.29
N PHE A 334 17.64 -17.58 -20.54
CA PHE A 334 17.23 -17.28 -19.17
C PHE A 334 18.38 -17.58 -18.20
N THR A 335 18.69 -16.61 -17.34
CA THR A 335 19.76 -16.73 -16.34
C THR A 335 19.17 -16.47 -14.95
N VAL A 336 19.33 -17.44 -14.04
CA VAL A 336 19.01 -17.29 -12.61
C VAL A 336 20.32 -17.06 -11.83
N PRO A 337 20.68 -15.80 -11.52
CA PRO A 337 21.95 -15.50 -10.87
C PRO A 337 21.91 -15.88 -9.39
N LYS A 338 22.91 -16.67 -8.96
CA LYS A 338 23.11 -17.03 -7.56
C LYS A 338 23.99 -16.02 -6.82
N LEU A 339 25.07 -15.56 -7.46
CA LEU A 339 26.06 -14.61 -6.92
C LEU A 339 26.56 -13.64 -8.01
N GLY A 340 27.21 -12.55 -7.61
CA GLY A 340 27.86 -11.57 -8.51
C GLY A 340 26.98 -10.38 -8.92
N GLU A 341 27.42 -9.62 -9.93
CA GLU A 341 26.77 -8.37 -10.35
C GLU A 341 25.36 -8.59 -10.93
N LYS A 342 25.15 -9.69 -11.66
CA LYS A 342 23.81 -10.09 -12.15
C LYS A 342 22.83 -10.35 -10.99
N ARG A 343 23.32 -10.86 -9.85
CA ARG A 343 22.51 -11.03 -8.65
C ARG A 343 22.13 -9.69 -8.04
N LYS A 344 23.05 -8.73 -7.97
CA LYS A 344 22.75 -7.37 -7.48
C LYS A 344 21.68 -6.67 -8.31
N LEU A 345 21.69 -6.85 -9.64
CA LEU A 345 20.64 -6.34 -10.53
C LEU A 345 19.27 -6.96 -10.22
N LEU A 346 19.22 -8.28 -10.04
CA LEU A 346 18.00 -8.97 -9.64
C LEU A 346 17.51 -8.49 -8.27
N ASP A 347 18.40 -8.31 -7.30
CA ASP A 347 18.05 -7.81 -5.96
C ASP A 347 17.50 -6.37 -6.02
N LEU A 348 18.06 -5.52 -6.89
CA LEU A 348 17.53 -4.18 -7.13
C LEU A 348 16.12 -4.24 -7.74
N SER A 349 15.91 -5.10 -8.74
CA SER A 349 14.59 -5.31 -9.34
C SER A 349 13.58 -5.78 -8.29
N GLN A 350 13.96 -6.75 -7.45
CA GLN A 350 13.12 -7.26 -6.37
C GLN A 350 12.76 -6.17 -5.35
N LYS A 351 13.72 -5.34 -4.95
CA LYS A 351 13.45 -4.19 -4.06
C LYS A 351 12.42 -3.24 -4.67
N ASN A 352 12.52 -2.95 -5.97
CA ASN A 352 11.58 -2.08 -6.67
C ASN A 352 10.16 -2.67 -6.68
N VAL A 353 10.01 -3.98 -6.90
CA VAL A 353 8.71 -4.64 -6.82
C VAL A 353 8.12 -4.53 -5.42
N GLN A 354 8.90 -4.85 -4.39
CA GLN A 354 8.42 -4.84 -3.00
C GLN A 354 8.01 -3.44 -2.56
N PHE A 355 8.77 -2.41 -2.95
CA PHE A 355 8.43 -1.02 -2.66
C PHE A 355 7.11 -0.62 -3.34
N PHE A 356 6.97 -0.90 -4.64
CA PHE A 356 5.75 -0.59 -5.40
C PHE A 356 4.52 -1.33 -4.87
N LYS A 357 4.68 -2.62 -4.51
CA LYS A 357 3.64 -3.43 -3.86
C LYS A 357 3.16 -2.76 -2.57
N LYS A 358 4.09 -2.35 -1.70
CA LYS A 358 3.77 -1.68 -0.43
C LYS A 358 3.03 -0.37 -0.68
N GLU A 359 3.54 0.47 -1.58
CA GLU A 359 2.91 1.75 -1.94
C GLU A 359 1.47 1.56 -2.45
N LYS A 360 1.25 0.55 -3.29
CA LYS A 360 -0.09 0.23 -3.81
C LYS A 360 -1.03 -0.28 -2.75
N ILE A 361 -0.57 -1.16 -1.87
CA ILE A 361 -1.36 -1.64 -0.74
C ILE A 361 -1.76 -0.46 0.15
N ASP A 362 -0.79 0.40 0.52
CA ASP A 362 -1.05 1.60 1.33
C ASP A 362 -2.06 2.54 0.64
N GLN A 363 -2.00 2.67 -0.69
CA GLN A 363 -2.96 3.45 -1.47
C GLN A 363 -4.37 2.83 -1.45
N TYR A 364 -4.49 1.51 -1.65
CA TYR A 364 -5.78 0.81 -1.58
C TYR A 364 -6.40 0.90 -0.18
N GLU A 365 -5.59 0.80 0.87
CA GLU A 365 -6.03 0.95 2.26
C GLU A 365 -6.51 2.37 2.58
N LYS A 366 -5.86 3.39 2.02
CA LYS A 366 -6.31 4.79 2.16
C LYS A 366 -7.66 5.04 1.49
N LEU A 367 -7.88 4.42 0.33
CA LEU A 367 -9.12 4.58 -0.45
C LEU A 367 -10.28 3.75 0.11
N ASN A 368 -10.01 2.61 0.76
CA ASN A 368 -11.02 1.71 1.30
C ASN A 368 -10.72 1.34 2.77
N PRO A 369 -11.26 2.11 3.75
CA PRO A 369 -11.02 1.86 5.17
C PRO A 369 -11.42 0.46 5.65
N GLU A 370 -12.45 -0.13 5.03
CA GLU A 370 -12.94 -1.47 5.36
C GLU A 370 -11.92 -2.57 5.04
N VAL A 371 -11.18 -2.44 3.94
CA VAL A 371 -10.15 -3.41 3.52
C VAL A 371 -9.02 -3.44 4.54
N ARG A 372 -8.62 -2.26 5.06
CA ARG A 372 -7.61 -2.16 6.11
C ARG A 372 -8.07 -2.85 7.39
N THR A 373 -9.31 -2.60 7.80
CA THR A 373 -9.92 -3.25 8.96
C THR A 373 -9.95 -4.77 8.80
N GLU A 374 -10.38 -5.28 7.65
CA GLU A 374 -10.47 -6.72 7.39
C GLU A 374 -9.09 -7.39 7.37
N ARG A 375 -8.08 -6.76 6.77
CA ARG A 375 -6.69 -7.22 6.83
C ARG A 375 -6.18 -7.30 8.27
N LEU A 376 -6.40 -6.23 9.04
CA LEU A 376 -5.98 -6.15 10.44
C LEU A 376 -6.64 -7.26 11.28
N LEU A 377 -7.95 -7.43 11.17
CA LEU A 377 -8.68 -8.48 11.88
C LEU A 377 -8.23 -9.88 11.45
N SER A 378 -7.93 -10.07 10.15
CA SER A 378 -7.39 -11.34 9.64
C SER A 378 -5.99 -11.64 10.18
N GLN A 379 -5.15 -10.62 10.31
CA GLN A 379 -3.84 -10.75 10.95
C GLN A 379 -3.99 -11.10 12.43
N MET A 380 -4.89 -10.41 13.16
CA MET A 380 -5.16 -10.71 14.57
C MET A 380 -5.68 -12.14 14.75
N MET A 381 -6.58 -12.60 13.87
CA MET A 381 -7.08 -13.98 13.88
C MET A 381 -5.95 -15.00 13.73
N LYS A 382 -5.01 -14.76 12.81
CA LYS A 382 -3.84 -15.64 12.61
C LYS A 382 -2.87 -15.59 13.79
N ASP A 383 -2.51 -14.39 14.23
CA ASP A 383 -1.57 -14.16 15.34
C ASP A 383 -2.08 -14.75 16.65
N LEU A 384 -3.39 -14.65 16.91
CA LEU A 384 -4.07 -15.17 18.10
C LEU A 384 -4.67 -16.58 17.88
N ARG A 385 -4.37 -17.24 16.76
CA ARG A 385 -4.84 -18.61 16.45
C ARG A 385 -6.36 -18.80 16.63
N MET A 386 -7.14 -17.77 16.30
CA MET A 386 -8.60 -17.78 16.42
C MET A 386 -9.23 -18.46 15.21
N ASN A 387 -10.42 -19.04 15.41
CA ASN A 387 -11.24 -19.64 14.35
C ASN A 387 -12.21 -18.65 13.67
N GLN A 388 -12.30 -17.42 14.18
CA GLN A 388 -13.17 -16.36 13.68
C GLN A 388 -12.49 -14.99 13.82
N LEU A 389 -12.93 -14.02 13.01
CA LEU A 389 -12.39 -12.65 13.05
C LEU A 389 -12.79 -11.94 14.37
N PRO A 390 -11.84 -11.30 15.09
CA PRO A 390 -12.12 -10.61 16.35
C PRO A 390 -12.81 -9.25 16.14
N ARG A 391 -14.03 -9.25 15.59
CA ARG A 391 -14.80 -8.02 15.33
C ARG A 391 -15.31 -7.37 16.61
N HIS A 392 -15.65 -8.16 17.61
CA HIS A 392 -16.07 -7.70 18.93
C HIS A 392 -15.07 -8.18 19.98
N ILE A 393 -14.35 -7.23 20.58
CA ILE A 393 -13.30 -7.48 21.58
C ILE A 393 -13.66 -6.74 22.87
N GLU A 394 -13.67 -7.44 23.99
CA GLU A 394 -13.86 -6.84 25.32
C GLU A 394 -12.59 -6.96 26.16
N CYS A 395 -12.19 -5.89 26.84
CA CYS A 395 -11.05 -5.87 27.75
C CYS A 395 -11.50 -5.50 29.16
N PHE A 396 -11.10 -6.31 30.14
CA PHE A 396 -11.40 -6.15 31.56
C PHE A 396 -10.17 -5.67 32.32
N ASP A 397 -10.30 -4.58 33.05
CA ASP A 397 -9.30 -4.07 34.00
C ASP A 397 -9.90 -3.98 35.41
N ASN A 398 -9.19 -4.50 36.41
CA ASN A 398 -9.58 -4.38 37.81
C ASN A 398 -8.73 -3.31 38.48
N SER A 399 -9.40 -2.32 39.07
CA SER A 399 -8.74 -1.21 39.75
C SER A 399 -9.24 -1.10 41.18
N ASN A 400 -8.31 -1.23 42.13
CA ASN A 400 -8.58 -1.06 43.56
C ASN A 400 -8.03 0.27 44.05
N PHE A 401 -8.88 1.07 44.70
CA PHE A 401 -8.49 2.31 45.33
C PHE A 401 -8.53 2.17 46.86
N GLN A 402 -7.36 2.24 47.51
CA GLN A 402 -7.17 2.24 48.98
C GLN A 402 -8.05 1.22 49.74
N GLY A 403 -8.28 0.03 49.14
CA GLY A 403 -8.97 -1.09 49.77
C GLY A 403 -10.48 -0.92 50.05
N LYS A 404 -11.14 0.16 49.61
CA LYS A 404 -12.53 0.44 50.02
C LYS A 404 -13.62 0.34 48.96
N TYR A 405 -13.33 0.28 47.66
CA TYR A 405 -14.35 0.04 46.62
C TYR A 405 -13.75 -0.59 45.35
N PRO A 406 -13.77 -1.93 45.20
CA PRO A 406 -13.30 -2.58 43.98
C PRO A 406 -14.20 -2.21 42.78
N VAL A 407 -13.57 -1.78 41.69
CA VAL A 407 -14.25 -1.44 40.43
C VAL A 407 -13.59 -2.19 39.28
N SER A 408 -14.40 -2.90 38.50
CA SER A 408 -13.99 -3.49 37.23
C SER A 408 -14.46 -2.61 36.07
N ALA A 409 -13.55 -2.27 35.18
CA ALA A 409 -13.78 -1.48 33.99
C ALA A 409 -13.78 -2.39 32.75
N ILE A 410 -14.80 -2.25 31.91
CA ILE A 410 -14.89 -2.95 30.62
C ILE A 410 -14.81 -1.94 29.50
N VAL A 411 -13.83 -2.14 28.63
CA VAL A 411 -13.67 -1.41 27.37
C VAL A 411 -13.98 -2.35 26.22
N VAL A 412 -14.71 -1.83 25.24
CA VAL A 412 -15.19 -2.61 24.09
C VAL A 412 -14.60 -2.02 22.82
N PHE A 413 -13.97 -2.86 22.01
CA PHE A 413 -13.58 -2.51 20.64
C PHE A 413 -14.48 -3.24 19.65
N ARG A 414 -14.93 -2.48 18.64
CA ARG A 414 -15.64 -3.01 17.46
C ARG A 414 -14.75 -2.76 16.25
N ASP A 415 -14.45 -3.80 15.49
CA ASP A 415 -13.59 -3.75 14.30
C ASP A 415 -12.23 -3.08 14.57
N ALA A 416 -11.59 -3.49 15.69
CA ALA A 416 -10.33 -2.95 16.20
C ALA A 416 -10.35 -1.43 16.53
N LYS A 417 -11.53 -0.83 16.71
CA LYS A 417 -11.70 0.57 17.12
C LYS A 417 -12.47 0.70 18.44
N PRO A 418 -12.17 1.70 19.29
CA PRO A 418 -12.86 1.88 20.56
C PRO A 418 -14.35 2.23 20.38
N SER A 419 -15.25 1.42 20.97
CA SER A 419 -16.69 1.68 21.03
C SER A 419 -17.07 2.27 22.39
N LYS A 420 -16.84 3.57 22.57
CA LYS A 420 -17.06 4.26 23.86
C LYS A 420 -18.49 4.12 24.42
N LYS A 421 -19.48 3.98 23.54
CA LYS A 421 -20.90 3.77 23.91
C LYS A 421 -21.13 2.44 24.64
N ASP A 422 -20.27 1.46 24.42
CA ASP A 422 -20.40 0.10 24.95
C ASP A 422 -19.57 -0.11 26.23
N TYR A 423 -18.82 0.91 26.68
CA TYR A 423 -18.01 0.82 27.89
C TYR A 423 -18.88 0.72 29.14
N ARG A 424 -18.46 -0.07 30.13
CA ARG A 424 -19.23 -0.29 31.36
C ARG A 424 -18.33 -0.32 32.59
N PHE A 425 -18.87 0.10 33.72
CA PHE A 425 -18.26 -0.09 35.04
C PHE A 425 -19.09 -1.06 35.86
N PHE A 426 -18.42 -1.97 36.54
CA PHE A 426 -19.03 -2.88 37.50
C PHE A 426 -18.56 -2.51 38.90
N ASN A 427 -19.49 -1.98 39.69
CA ASN A 427 -19.30 -1.84 41.13
C ASN A 427 -19.60 -3.21 41.77
N VAL A 428 -18.55 -3.81 42.32
CA VAL A 428 -18.61 -5.11 43.00
C VAL A 428 -19.16 -4.89 44.40
N LYS A 429 -20.23 -5.62 44.75
CA LYS A 429 -20.96 -5.44 46.03
C LYS A 429 -20.72 -6.59 47.00
N THR A 430 -20.35 -7.76 46.49
CA THR A 430 -20.28 -9.01 47.26
C THR A 430 -18.87 -9.40 47.73
N VAL A 431 -17.86 -8.59 47.42
CA VAL A 431 -16.46 -8.85 47.78
C VAL A 431 -16.04 -7.91 48.90
N GLU A 432 -15.68 -8.48 50.05
CA GLU A 432 -15.07 -7.75 51.16
C GLU A 432 -13.54 -7.77 51.03
N GLY A 433 -12.91 -6.59 51.13
CA GLY A 433 -11.45 -6.42 51.01
C GLY A 433 -10.93 -6.41 49.56
N PRO A 434 -9.60 -6.23 49.36
CA PRO A 434 -8.98 -6.13 48.05
C PRO A 434 -8.75 -7.51 47.42
N ASN A 435 -9.84 -8.20 47.03
CA ASN A 435 -9.76 -9.49 46.34
C ASN A 435 -10.03 -9.31 44.83
N ASP A 436 -8.95 -9.14 44.06
CA ASP A 436 -9.00 -8.91 42.62
C ASP A 436 -9.56 -10.11 41.83
N PHE A 437 -9.36 -11.33 42.33
CA PHE A 437 -9.84 -12.54 41.67
C PHE A 437 -11.36 -12.65 41.75
N ALA A 438 -11.92 -12.47 42.96
CA ALA A 438 -13.36 -12.48 43.17
C ALA A 438 -14.06 -11.31 42.45
N THR A 439 -13.42 -10.15 42.41
CA THR A 439 -13.90 -8.97 41.66
C THR A 439 -14.00 -9.27 40.16
N MET A 440 -12.99 -9.92 39.59
CA MET A 440 -12.99 -10.34 38.18
C MET A 440 -14.08 -11.38 37.91
N GLU A 441 -14.21 -12.37 38.79
CA GLU A 441 -15.21 -13.43 38.69
C GLU A 441 -16.64 -12.85 38.67
N GLU A 442 -16.97 -11.95 39.61
CA GLU A 442 -18.27 -11.29 39.66
C GLU A 442 -18.54 -10.44 38.42
N ALA A 443 -17.56 -9.64 37.98
CA ALA A 443 -17.72 -8.73 36.84
C ALA A 443 -17.97 -9.49 35.53
N VAL A 444 -17.17 -10.52 35.25
CA VAL A 444 -17.30 -11.39 34.08
C VAL A 444 -18.64 -12.12 34.11
N TYR A 445 -19.01 -12.71 35.25
CA TYR A 445 -20.28 -13.43 35.39
C TYR A 445 -21.49 -12.51 35.13
N ARG A 446 -21.53 -11.33 35.76
CA ARG A 446 -22.65 -10.39 35.60
C ARG A 446 -22.75 -9.82 34.18
N ARG A 447 -21.61 -9.54 33.53
CA ARG A 447 -21.57 -9.05 32.14
C ARG A 447 -22.19 -10.09 31.20
N TYR A 448 -21.68 -11.32 31.24
CA TYR A 448 -22.09 -12.32 30.27
C TYR A 448 -23.43 -12.98 30.57
N ARG A 449 -23.84 -13.07 31.84
CA ARG A 449 -25.22 -13.48 32.17
C ARG A 449 -26.23 -12.55 31.50
N ARG A 450 -26.03 -11.23 31.60
CA ARG A 450 -26.90 -10.25 30.94
C ARG A 450 -26.83 -10.34 29.41
N VAL A 451 -25.65 -10.57 28.83
CA VAL A 451 -25.51 -10.73 27.37
C VAL A 451 -26.29 -11.95 26.87
N LEU A 452 -26.31 -13.04 27.65
CA LEU A 452 -27.10 -14.24 27.36
C LEU A 452 -28.60 -13.99 27.56
N ASP A 453 -28.99 -13.29 28.63
CA ASP A 453 -30.40 -12.96 28.89
C ASP A 453 -30.99 -12.03 27.83
N GLU A 454 -30.19 -11.08 27.30
CA GLU A 454 -30.61 -10.08 26.31
C GLU A 454 -30.28 -10.49 24.85
N ASP A 455 -29.63 -11.63 24.64
CA ASP A 455 -29.17 -12.16 23.34
C ASP A 455 -28.48 -11.11 22.42
N THR A 456 -27.54 -10.35 22.99
CA THR A 456 -26.87 -9.23 22.30
C THR A 456 -25.62 -9.64 21.50
N GLY A 457 -25.32 -10.95 21.47
CA GLY A 457 -24.18 -11.54 20.78
C GLY A 457 -22.87 -11.49 21.58
N LEU A 458 -22.20 -12.64 21.69
CA LEU A 458 -20.94 -12.79 22.42
C LEU A 458 -19.75 -12.13 21.68
N PRO A 459 -18.73 -11.64 22.42
CA PRO A 459 -17.47 -11.22 21.82
C PRO A 459 -16.67 -12.42 21.31
N GLN A 460 -15.91 -12.21 20.24
CA GLN A 460 -15.01 -13.24 19.73
C GLN A 460 -13.73 -13.34 20.56
N LEU A 461 -13.31 -12.23 21.17
CA LEU A 461 -12.10 -12.14 21.99
C LEU A 461 -12.37 -11.40 23.30
N ILE A 462 -11.96 -12.00 24.41
CA ILE A 462 -11.97 -11.41 25.75
C ILE A 462 -10.54 -11.28 26.22
N ILE A 463 -10.15 -10.08 26.63
CA ILE A 463 -8.83 -9.78 27.17
C ILE A 463 -8.97 -9.45 28.65
N ILE A 464 -8.18 -10.11 29.50
CA ILE A 464 -8.11 -9.85 30.93
C ILE A 464 -6.77 -9.14 31.22
N ASP A 465 -6.80 -7.91 31.74
CA ASP A 465 -5.60 -7.18 32.15
C ASP A 465 -5.05 -7.72 33.48
N GLY A 466 -4.47 -8.91 33.39
CA GLY A 466 -3.57 -9.42 34.40
C GLY A 466 -3.17 -10.87 34.19
N GLY A 467 -2.41 -11.37 35.16
CA GLY A 467 -1.75 -12.67 35.06
C GLY A 467 -2.69 -13.87 35.15
N LYS A 468 -2.09 -15.06 35.14
CA LYS A 468 -2.78 -16.37 35.13
C LYS A 468 -3.88 -16.51 36.19
N GLY A 469 -3.70 -15.92 37.38
CA GLY A 469 -4.72 -15.99 38.45
C GLY A 469 -6.03 -15.30 38.09
N GLN A 470 -5.96 -14.10 37.49
CA GLN A 470 -7.16 -13.35 37.08
C GLN A 470 -7.81 -14.00 35.86
N LEU A 471 -7.00 -14.47 34.91
CA LEU A 471 -7.49 -15.26 33.77
C LEU A 471 -8.25 -16.52 34.23
N SER A 472 -7.68 -17.28 35.18
CA SER A 472 -8.33 -18.48 35.73
C SER A 472 -9.65 -18.15 36.43
N SER A 473 -9.71 -17.00 37.12
CA SER A 473 -10.94 -16.53 37.79
C SER A 473 -12.03 -16.15 36.79
N ALA A 474 -11.68 -15.43 35.71
CA ALA A 474 -12.61 -15.15 34.62
C ALA A 474 -13.14 -16.44 33.97
N MET A 475 -12.27 -17.43 33.78
CA MET A 475 -12.65 -18.73 33.20
C MET A 475 -13.65 -19.51 34.05
N LYS A 476 -13.63 -19.37 35.38
CA LYS A 476 -14.66 -20.00 36.25
C LYS A 476 -16.04 -19.46 35.91
N SER A 477 -16.19 -18.15 35.80
CA SER A 477 -17.46 -17.49 35.45
C SER A 477 -17.97 -17.91 34.07
N LEU A 478 -17.08 -17.97 33.07
CA LEU A 478 -17.44 -18.38 31.72
C LEU A 478 -17.88 -19.86 31.64
N LYS A 479 -17.23 -20.74 32.42
CA LYS A 479 -17.63 -22.15 32.55
C LYS A 479 -18.99 -22.31 33.22
N LEU A 480 -19.26 -21.56 34.29
CA LEU A 480 -20.57 -21.55 34.96
C LEU A 480 -21.70 -21.12 34.02
N LEU A 481 -21.40 -20.23 33.07
CA LEU A 481 -22.35 -19.76 32.06
C LEU A 481 -22.39 -20.63 30.79
N GLY A 482 -21.53 -21.65 30.66
CA GLY A 482 -21.49 -22.57 29.51
C GLY A 482 -20.98 -21.94 28.20
N ILE A 483 -20.26 -20.82 28.25
CA ILE A 483 -19.78 -20.08 27.07
C ILE A 483 -18.26 -20.15 26.87
N ASP A 484 -17.54 -20.85 27.74
CA ASP A 484 -16.08 -20.97 27.73
C ASP A 484 -15.51 -21.52 26.42
N LYS A 485 -16.27 -22.35 25.69
CA LYS A 485 -15.89 -22.89 24.38
C LYS A 485 -16.29 -22.03 23.18
N GLN A 486 -17.08 -20.98 23.39
CA GLN A 486 -17.63 -20.14 22.31
C GLN A 486 -16.81 -18.87 22.08
N VAL A 487 -16.01 -18.46 23.07
CA VAL A 487 -15.24 -17.21 23.08
C VAL A 487 -13.76 -17.50 23.26
N THR A 488 -12.89 -16.73 22.61
CA THR A 488 -11.45 -16.80 22.88
C THR A 488 -11.13 -15.89 24.07
N VAL A 489 -10.38 -16.37 25.05
CA VAL A 489 -9.99 -15.60 26.24
C VAL A 489 -8.49 -15.58 26.37
N ILE A 490 -7.90 -14.41 26.58
CA ILE A 490 -6.46 -14.24 26.81
C ILE A 490 -6.20 -13.32 28.01
N GLY A 491 -5.18 -13.62 28.80
CA GLY A 491 -4.66 -12.74 29.83
C GLY A 491 -3.43 -11.98 29.32
N ILE A 492 -3.29 -10.70 29.65
CA ILE A 492 -2.10 -9.90 29.34
C ILE A 492 -1.35 -9.51 30.62
N ALA A 493 -0.04 -9.78 30.67
CA ALA A 493 0.81 -9.41 31.80
C ALA A 493 1.68 -8.17 31.52
N LYS A 494 1.82 -7.28 32.53
CA LYS A 494 2.44 -5.94 32.41
C LYS A 494 3.92 -5.89 32.03
N ARG A 495 4.74 -6.91 32.31
CA ARG A 495 6.20 -6.79 32.16
C ARG A 495 6.71 -6.90 30.71
N LEU A 496 6.04 -7.69 29.87
CA LEU A 496 6.50 -7.98 28.50
C LEU A 496 5.35 -8.17 27.49
N GLU A 497 4.12 -7.83 27.88
CA GLU A 497 2.92 -8.07 27.04
C GLU A 497 2.77 -9.53 26.63
N GLU A 498 3.20 -10.38 27.55
CA GLU A 498 3.01 -11.81 27.53
C GLU A 498 1.52 -12.12 27.50
N LEU A 499 1.12 -12.87 26.48
CA LEU A 499 -0.24 -13.35 26.32
C LEU A 499 -0.34 -14.76 26.90
N TYR A 500 -1.29 -14.97 27.80
CA TYR A 500 -1.56 -16.26 28.43
C TYR A 500 -2.90 -16.80 27.96
N TYR A 501 -2.93 -18.01 27.42
CA TYR A 501 -4.19 -18.74 27.21
C TYR A 501 -4.58 -19.53 28.47
N PRO A 502 -5.87 -19.82 28.66
CA PRO A 502 -6.35 -20.66 29.75
C PRO A 502 -5.67 -22.04 29.75
N GLY A 503 -4.98 -22.37 30.85
CA GLY A 503 -4.29 -23.66 31.01
C GLY A 503 -2.85 -23.70 30.54
N ASP A 504 -2.36 -22.67 29.83
CA ASP A 504 -1.00 -22.65 29.31
C ASP A 504 0.05 -22.37 30.40
N GLN A 505 1.11 -23.17 30.38
CA GLN A 505 2.25 -23.00 31.29
C GLN A 505 3.18 -21.87 30.84
N TYR A 506 3.30 -21.61 29.54
CA TYR A 506 4.21 -20.63 28.97
C TYR A 506 3.43 -19.52 28.24
N PRO A 507 3.88 -18.26 28.32
CA PRO A 507 3.26 -17.18 27.56
C PRO A 507 3.55 -17.29 26.06
N MET A 508 2.63 -16.77 25.26
CA MET A 508 2.82 -16.49 23.85
C MET A 508 3.33 -15.06 23.68
N TYR A 509 4.36 -14.90 22.84
CA TYR A 509 4.92 -13.60 22.48
C TYR A 509 4.50 -13.22 21.07
N LEU A 510 4.08 -11.97 20.88
CA LEU A 510 3.91 -11.36 19.57
C LEU A 510 5.14 -10.53 19.22
N ASP A 511 5.43 -10.37 17.92
CA ASP A 511 6.45 -9.43 17.46
C ASP A 511 6.10 -8.02 17.94
N LYS A 512 7.08 -7.30 18.51
CA LYS A 512 6.93 -5.92 18.97
C LYS A 512 6.48 -4.95 17.86
N LYS A 513 6.69 -5.31 16.59
CA LYS A 513 6.25 -4.55 15.41
C LYS A 513 4.87 -4.96 14.91
N SER A 514 4.29 -6.05 15.43
CA SER A 514 2.97 -6.54 15.01
C SER A 514 1.88 -5.49 15.27
N GLU A 515 0.97 -5.34 14.31
CA GLU A 515 -0.22 -4.50 14.47
C GLU A 515 -1.19 -5.10 15.50
N THR A 516 -1.25 -6.43 15.63
CA THR A 516 -2.06 -7.12 16.64
C THR A 516 -1.67 -6.68 18.05
N LEU A 517 -0.37 -6.65 18.35
CA LEU A 517 0.13 -6.24 19.66
C LEU A 517 -0.25 -4.78 19.97
N LYS A 518 -0.13 -3.88 18.99
CA LYS A 518 -0.52 -2.46 19.14
C LYS A 518 -1.99 -2.29 19.47
N ILE A 519 -2.88 -3.10 18.88
CA ILE A 519 -4.32 -3.05 19.21
C ILE A 519 -4.59 -3.56 20.62
N ILE A 520 -3.93 -4.65 21.03
CA ILE A 520 -4.04 -5.18 22.40
C ILE A 520 -3.51 -4.17 23.43
N GLN A 521 -2.38 -3.52 23.14
CA GLN A 521 -1.84 -2.41 23.94
C GLN A 521 -2.87 -1.29 24.08
N GLN A 522 -3.44 -0.85 22.96
CA GLN A 522 -4.44 0.22 22.95
C GLN A 522 -5.69 -0.16 23.77
N LEU A 523 -6.14 -1.41 23.69
CA LEU A 523 -7.24 -1.95 24.50
C LEU A 523 -6.92 -1.89 25.99
N ARG A 524 -5.73 -2.35 26.40
CA ARG A 524 -5.26 -2.32 27.79
C ARG A 524 -5.15 -0.90 28.31
N ASP A 525 -4.46 -0.03 27.58
CA ASP A 525 -4.21 1.35 28.00
C ASP A 525 -5.53 2.13 28.09
N GLU A 526 -6.48 1.87 27.19
CA GLU A 526 -7.82 2.44 27.24
C GLU A 526 -8.65 1.88 28.41
N ALA A 527 -8.56 0.59 28.71
CA ALA A 527 -9.19 -0.02 29.89
C ALA A 527 -8.66 0.59 31.19
N HIS A 528 -7.34 0.73 31.29
CA HIS A 528 -6.67 1.35 32.42
C HIS A 528 -7.06 2.83 32.58
N ARG A 529 -7.04 3.60 31.48
CA ARG A 529 -7.48 5.00 31.46
C ARG A 529 -8.94 5.15 31.91
N PHE A 530 -9.81 4.25 31.45
CA PHE A 530 -11.22 4.24 31.82
C PHE A 530 -11.40 3.91 33.30
N GLY A 531 -10.68 2.90 33.82
CA GLY A 531 -10.64 2.55 35.25
C GLY A 531 -10.24 3.73 36.15
N ILE A 532 -9.15 4.44 35.81
CA ILE A 532 -8.69 5.63 36.56
C ILE A 532 -9.76 6.73 36.58
N THR A 533 -10.49 6.92 35.47
CA THR A 533 -11.51 7.98 35.35
C THR A 533 -12.70 7.75 36.30
N ALA A 534 -13.09 6.50 36.55
CA ALA A 534 -14.13 6.18 37.54
C ALA A 534 -13.72 6.54 38.96
N HIS A 535 -12.46 6.27 39.32
CA HIS A 535 -11.94 6.61 40.65
C HIS A 535 -11.87 8.11 40.89
N ARG A 536 -11.53 8.92 39.87
CA ARG A 536 -11.51 10.38 39.99
C ARG A 536 -12.90 10.94 40.36
N LYS A 537 -13.96 10.47 39.70
CA LYS A 537 -15.34 10.90 39.99
C LYS A 537 -15.84 10.45 41.37
N LYS A 538 -15.40 9.29 41.88
CA LYS A 538 -15.73 8.81 43.23
C LYS A 538 -14.96 9.58 44.31
N ARG A 539 -13.67 9.86 44.08
CA ARG A 539 -12.82 10.66 44.97
C ARG A 539 -13.39 12.05 45.18
N ASP A 540 -13.78 12.74 44.09
CA ASP A 540 -14.35 14.09 44.20
C ASP A 540 -15.64 14.07 45.03
N LYS A 541 -16.50 13.05 44.95
CA LYS A 541 -17.70 13.00 45.81
C LYS A 541 -17.41 12.63 47.27
N GLY A 542 -16.45 11.74 47.52
CA GLY A 542 -16.16 11.23 48.87
C GLY A 542 -15.36 12.19 49.74
N THR A 543 -14.35 12.87 49.17
CA THR A 543 -13.48 13.80 49.91
C THR A 543 -14.19 15.11 50.25
N LEU A 544 -15.09 15.57 49.37
CA LEU A 544 -15.83 16.83 49.55
C LEU A 544 -16.88 16.75 50.67
N ALA A 545 -17.43 15.57 50.95
CA ALA A 545 -18.40 15.39 52.03
C ALA A 545 -17.71 15.40 53.42
N THR A 546 -16.56 14.74 53.55
CA THR A 546 -15.81 14.68 54.82
C THR A 546 -15.18 16.01 55.21
N GLU A 547 -14.77 16.85 54.27
CA GLU A 547 -14.18 18.17 54.57
C GLU A 547 -15.23 19.15 55.15
N LEU A 548 -16.46 19.14 54.62
CA LEU A 548 -17.55 19.99 55.13
C LEU A 548 -18.09 19.52 56.49
N GLU A 549 -18.03 18.21 56.77
CA GLU A 549 -18.43 17.63 58.06
C GLU A 549 -17.46 17.95 59.21
N LEU A 550 -16.25 18.46 58.91
CA LEU A 550 -15.29 18.92 59.92
C LEU A 550 -15.58 20.34 60.45
N ILE A 551 -16.52 21.06 59.83
CA ILE A 551 -16.90 22.42 60.22
C ILE A 551 -17.91 22.33 61.37
N ASP A 552 -17.58 22.96 62.50
CA ASP A 552 -18.45 22.93 63.68
C ASP A 552 -19.83 23.55 63.37
N GLY A 553 -20.90 22.79 63.64
CA GLY A 553 -22.28 23.14 63.29
C GLY A 553 -22.75 22.74 61.88
N VAL A 554 -21.89 22.14 61.03
CA VAL A 554 -22.26 21.58 59.71
C VAL A 554 -22.30 20.06 59.78
N GLY A 555 -23.50 19.50 59.96
CA GLY A 555 -23.72 18.06 59.92
C GLY A 555 -23.80 17.50 58.49
N LYS A 556 -23.77 16.17 58.37
CA LYS A 556 -23.84 15.41 57.11
C LYS A 556 -24.98 15.84 56.17
N THR A 557 -26.17 16.09 56.73
CA THR A 557 -27.34 16.53 55.96
C THR A 557 -27.18 17.94 55.38
N THR A 558 -26.46 18.82 56.08
CA THR A 558 -26.15 20.18 55.62
C THR A 558 -25.04 20.16 54.58
N ALA A 559 -24.00 19.33 54.78
CA ALA A 559 -22.92 19.12 53.81
C ALA A 559 -23.45 18.60 52.46
N GLU A 560 -24.39 17.64 52.49
CA GLU A 560 -25.05 17.12 51.29
C GLU A 560 -25.90 18.18 50.58
N LYS A 561 -26.63 19.04 51.31
CA LYS A 561 -27.41 20.15 50.73
C LYS A 561 -26.50 21.17 50.04
N LEU A 562 -25.42 21.57 50.69
CA LEU A 562 -24.43 22.50 50.13
C LEU A 562 -23.79 21.93 48.87
N LEU A 563 -23.38 20.66 48.87
CA LEU A 563 -22.80 20.00 47.70
C LEU A 563 -23.82 19.84 46.57
N LYS A 564 -25.09 19.63 46.87
CA LYS A 564 -26.15 19.54 45.86
C LYS A 564 -26.39 20.88 45.17
N TYR A 565 -26.33 21.99 45.92
CA TYR A 565 -26.53 23.34 45.39
C TYR A 565 -25.30 23.87 44.65
N PHE A 566 -24.14 23.88 45.31
CA PHE A 566 -22.91 24.48 44.79
C PHE A 566 -22.07 23.54 43.91
N LYS A 567 -22.40 22.24 43.88
CA LYS A 567 -21.76 21.17 43.07
C LYS A 567 -20.30 20.84 43.43
N SER A 568 -19.55 21.71 44.09
CA SER A 568 -18.17 21.45 44.56
C SER A 568 -17.79 22.31 45.77
N VAL A 569 -16.85 21.84 46.61
CA VAL A 569 -16.33 22.60 47.78
C VAL A 569 -15.58 23.85 47.35
N LYS A 570 -14.91 23.84 46.18
CA LYS A 570 -14.26 25.05 45.65
C LYS A 570 -15.26 26.20 45.47
N LYS A 571 -16.46 25.91 44.95
CA LYS A 571 -17.53 26.90 44.80
C LYS A 571 -18.12 27.34 46.14
N ILE A 572 -18.18 26.45 47.12
CA ILE A 572 -18.62 26.79 48.49
C ILE A 572 -17.61 27.73 49.16
N ARG A 573 -16.30 27.51 48.92
CA ARG A 573 -15.21 28.36 49.43
C ARG A 573 -15.21 29.77 48.83
N GLU A 574 -15.59 29.89 47.55
CA GLU A 574 -15.64 31.17 46.83
C GLU A 574 -16.99 31.89 47.00
N ALA A 575 -18.01 31.23 47.55
CA ALA A 575 -19.33 31.79 47.75
C ALA A 575 -19.34 32.87 48.85
N THR A 576 -20.13 33.91 48.61
CA THR A 576 -20.34 35.00 49.58
C THR A 576 -21.27 34.56 50.71
N GLU A 577 -21.22 35.25 51.86
CA GLU A 577 -22.09 34.93 53.01
C GLU A 577 -23.59 34.98 52.63
N ALA A 578 -23.96 35.90 51.73
CA ALA A 578 -25.33 36.03 51.22
C ALA A 578 -25.75 34.80 50.38
N GLU A 579 -24.86 34.29 49.53
CA GLU A 579 -25.13 33.09 48.71
C GLU A 579 -25.18 31.82 49.57
N LEU A 580 -24.34 31.71 50.60
CA LEU A 580 -24.40 30.59 51.54
C LEU A 580 -25.71 30.58 52.34
N GLN A 581 -26.25 31.76 52.69
CA GLN A 581 -27.52 31.89 53.42
C GLN A 581 -28.75 31.43 52.62
N GLU A 582 -28.66 31.31 51.30
CA GLU A 582 -29.74 30.72 50.49
C GLU A 582 -29.96 29.24 50.81
N VAL A 583 -28.94 28.55 51.34
CA VAL A 583 -28.95 27.10 51.58
C VAL A 583 -28.87 26.75 53.07
N VAL A 584 -28.22 27.59 53.88
CA VAL A 584 -27.98 27.35 55.31
C VAL A 584 -28.32 28.56 56.17
N ASN A 585 -28.45 28.39 57.49
CA ASN A 585 -28.75 29.50 58.40
C ASN A 585 -27.53 30.42 58.63
N LEU A 586 -27.76 31.63 59.15
CA LEU A 586 -26.73 32.65 59.41
C LEU A 586 -25.55 32.12 60.24
N LYS A 587 -25.81 31.24 61.22
CA LYS A 587 -24.79 30.66 62.08
C LYS A 587 -23.88 29.69 61.31
N GLN A 588 -24.46 28.86 60.45
CA GLN A 588 -23.75 27.91 59.60
C GLN A 588 -23.00 28.61 58.47
N ALA A 589 -23.59 29.63 57.84
CA ALA A 589 -22.92 30.44 56.81
C ALA A 589 -21.64 31.09 57.37
N LYS A 590 -21.72 31.69 58.56
CA LYS A 590 -20.55 32.27 59.25
C LYS A 590 -19.49 31.23 59.62
N ALA A 591 -19.88 30.05 60.09
CA ALA A 591 -18.95 28.98 60.41
C ALA A 591 -18.19 28.49 59.17
N ILE A 592 -18.87 28.36 58.03
CA ILE A 592 -18.28 27.97 56.74
C ILE A 592 -17.32 29.04 56.24
N THR A 593 -17.73 30.31 56.24
CA THR A 593 -16.87 31.44 55.82
C THR A 593 -15.63 31.56 56.71
N ALA A 594 -15.78 31.43 58.03
CA ALA A 594 -14.68 31.50 58.97
C ALA A 594 -13.69 30.33 58.82
N TYR A 595 -14.19 29.13 58.55
CA TYR A 595 -13.36 27.95 58.33
C TYR A 595 -12.48 28.08 57.07
N PHE A 596 -13.03 28.64 55.98
CA PHE A 596 -12.31 28.77 54.71
C PHE A 596 -11.50 30.09 54.56
N ASN A 597 -11.81 31.12 55.35
CA ASN A 597 -11.12 32.43 55.37
C ASN A 597 -10.81 32.89 56.81
N PRO A 598 -9.77 32.33 57.46
CA PRO A 598 -9.42 32.66 58.85
C PRO A 598 -8.84 34.07 59.07
N ALA A 599 -8.54 34.84 58.02
CA ALA A 599 -7.84 36.13 58.12
C ALA A 599 -8.71 37.36 58.46
N VAL A 600 -10.01 37.19 58.76
CA VAL A 600 -10.95 38.31 58.97
C VAL A 600 -11.43 38.45 60.42
N SER A 601 -11.07 37.52 61.32
CA SER A 601 -11.60 37.51 62.70
C SER A 601 -10.79 38.27 63.76
N GLU A 602 -9.58 38.75 63.48
CA GLU A 602 -8.73 39.38 64.51
C GLU A 602 -8.84 40.92 64.64
N GLN A 603 -9.61 41.62 63.80
CA GLN A 603 -9.69 43.09 63.83
C GLN A 603 -10.79 43.72 64.70
N LYS A 604 -11.52 42.96 65.52
CA LYS A 604 -12.62 43.50 66.36
C LYS A 604 -12.43 43.43 67.89
N ALA A 605 -11.28 43.01 68.39
CA ALA A 605 -11.05 42.85 69.84
C ALA A 605 -10.08 43.86 70.48
N GLY A 606 -9.69 44.94 69.80
CA GLY A 606 -8.75 45.93 70.32
C GLY A 606 -9.29 47.35 70.27
N GLY A 607 -10.05 47.78 71.28
CA GLY A 607 -10.42 49.19 71.43
C GLY A 607 -11.45 49.43 72.53
N LEU A 608 -10.98 49.70 73.75
CA LEU A 608 -11.48 50.72 74.71
C LEU A 608 -11.06 50.33 76.14
N LEU A 609 -10.19 51.13 76.75
CA LEU A 609 -10.40 51.89 78.00
C LEU A 609 -9.08 52.62 78.37
N PRO A 610 -9.15 53.71 79.16
CA PRO A 610 -8.44 54.98 78.93
C PRO A 610 -6.95 55.01 79.29
#